data_AF-A0A2R6GGE4-F1
#
_entry.id   AF-A0A2R6GGE4-F1
#
_cell.length_a   1.000
_cell.length_b   1.000
_cell.length_c   1.000
_cell.angle_alpha   90.00
_cell.angle_beta   90.00
_cell.angle_gamma   90.00
#
_symmetry.space_group_name_H-M   'P 1'
#
loop_
_entity.id
_entity.type
_entity.pdbx_description
1 polymer ?
#
loop_
_entity_poly.entity_id
_entity_poly.type
_entity_poly.pdbx_seq_one_letter_code
_entity_poly.pdbx_strand_id
1 'polypeptide(L)'
;MSEGESRQIAHDLLSEPHIRGRRISVRQVYALVEESGEDPEAVADRYDLDVTDVYHALAYYHDHPREMRDVEQEREDAMKDLGNSSIVRKASIRTPPEMSD
;
A
#
# COMPACT_ATOMS: atom_id res chain seq x y z
N MET A 1 18.77 -12.16 7.75
CA MET A 1 18.66 -12.21 6.28
C MET A 1 18.79 -13.65 5.83
N SER A 2 17.69 -14.39 5.85
CA SER A 2 17.61 -15.71 5.25
C SER A 2 17.45 -15.52 3.74
N GLU A 3 18.33 -16.06 2.90
CA GLU A 3 18.31 -15.86 1.43
C GLU A 3 16.98 -16.26 0.74
N GLY A 4 16.10 -16.99 1.44
CA GLY A 4 14.78 -17.40 0.97
C GLY A 4 13.77 -16.26 0.87
N GLU A 5 13.76 -15.29 1.78
CA GLU A 5 12.74 -14.22 1.82
C GLU A 5 12.90 -13.23 0.66
N SER A 6 14.13 -12.92 0.30
CA SER A 6 14.47 -12.07 -0.85
C SER A 6 14.04 -12.72 -2.19
N ARG A 7 13.77 -14.02 -2.20
CA ARG A 7 13.22 -14.72 -3.37
C ARG A 7 11.69 -14.68 -3.43
N GLN A 8 10.97 -14.13 -2.48
CA GLN A 8 9.51 -13.98 -2.65
C GLN A 8 9.06 -12.53 -2.64
N ILE A 9 9.89 -11.62 -2.12
CA ILE A 9 9.61 -10.19 -2.18
C ILE A 9 10.38 -9.56 -3.35
N ALA A 10 9.73 -8.62 -4.05
CA ALA A 10 10.25 -7.86 -5.18
C ALA A 10 9.91 -6.36 -5.03
N HIS A 11 10.58 -5.54 -5.84
CA HIS A 11 10.50 -4.08 -5.83
C HIS A 11 10.36 -3.49 -7.25
N ASP A 12 9.96 -4.30 -8.23
CA ASP A 12 9.90 -3.92 -9.65
C ASP A 12 8.50 -3.49 -10.14
N LEU A 13 7.40 -3.92 -9.52
CA LEU A 13 6.03 -3.57 -9.94
C LEU A 13 5.35 -2.44 -9.15
N LEU A 14 5.68 -2.27 -7.87
CA LEU A 14 5.11 -1.27 -6.97
C LEU A 14 6.24 -0.42 -6.38
N SER A 15 5.91 0.78 -5.91
CA SER A 15 6.84 1.60 -5.10
C SER A 15 7.15 0.98 -3.74
N GLU A 16 6.31 0.06 -3.28
CA GLU A 16 6.45 -0.68 -2.03
C GLU A 16 6.95 -2.12 -2.29
N PRO A 17 7.62 -2.76 -1.31
CA PRO A 17 7.92 -4.19 -1.37
C PRO A 17 6.66 -5.01 -1.57
N HIS A 18 6.68 -5.97 -2.48
CA HIS A 18 5.51 -6.76 -2.85
C HIS A 18 5.86 -8.20 -3.17
N ILE A 19 4.85 -9.07 -3.11
CA ILE A 19 5.03 -10.47 -3.48
C ILE A 19 5.38 -10.55 -4.96
N ARG A 20 6.44 -11.30 -5.30
CA ARG A 20 6.97 -11.39 -6.65
C ARG A 20 5.90 -11.77 -7.67
N GLY A 21 5.83 -11.00 -8.76
CA GLY A 21 4.85 -11.23 -9.83
C GLY A 21 3.42 -10.88 -9.45
N ARG A 22 3.18 -10.34 -8.25
CA ARG A 22 1.87 -9.93 -7.74
C ARG A 22 1.89 -8.46 -7.37
N ARG A 23 0.79 -7.75 -7.60
CA ARG A 23 0.62 -6.35 -7.15
C ARG A 23 0.00 -6.27 -5.75
N ILE A 24 0.48 -7.12 -4.84
CA ILE A 24 0.03 -7.19 -3.45
C ILE A 24 1.24 -6.83 -2.58
N SER A 25 1.18 -5.68 -1.91
CA SER A 25 2.31 -5.19 -1.11
C SER A 25 2.44 -5.94 0.21
N VAL A 26 3.66 -6.01 0.74
CA VAL A 26 3.95 -6.59 2.06
C VAL A 26 3.12 -5.91 3.16
N ARG A 27 3.00 -4.58 3.08
CA ARG A 27 2.16 -3.80 3.99
C ARG A 27 0.69 -4.20 3.91
N GLN A 28 0.16 -4.42 2.70
CA GLN A 28 -1.24 -4.84 2.53
C GLN A 28 -1.49 -6.20 3.18
N VAL A 29 -0.57 -7.16 3.03
CA VAL A 29 -0.69 -8.47 3.68
C VAL A 29 -0.70 -8.32 5.20
N TYR A 30 0.22 -7.52 5.75
CA TYR A 30 0.28 -7.24 7.18
C TYR A 30 -1.03 -6.63 7.70
N ALA A 31 -1.58 -5.63 7.01
CA ALA A 31 -2.84 -4.97 7.42
C ALA A 31 -4.05 -5.93 7.42
N LEU A 32 -4.09 -6.90 6.49
CA LEU A 32 -5.16 -7.89 6.46
C LEU A 32 -5.01 -8.90 7.61
N VAL A 33 -3.82 -9.46 7.79
CA VAL A 33 -3.61 -10.54 8.76
C VAL A 33 -3.52 -10.01 10.20
N GLU A 34 -2.62 -9.08 10.45
CA GLU A 34 -2.28 -8.67 11.82
C GLU A 34 -3.19 -7.52 12.31
N GLU A 35 -3.55 -6.57 11.45
CA GLU A 35 -4.42 -5.44 11.87
C GLU A 35 -5.90 -5.80 11.79
N SER A 36 -6.32 -6.52 10.75
CA SER A 36 -7.73 -6.90 10.56
C SER A 36 -8.06 -8.29 11.12
N GLY A 37 -7.06 -9.06 11.56
CA GLY A 37 -7.24 -10.39 12.14
C GLY A 37 -7.68 -11.45 11.13
N GLU A 38 -7.42 -11.24 9.84
CA GLU A 38 -7.75 -12.25 8.82
C GLU A 38 -6.80 -13.45 8.89
N ASP A 39 -7.34 -14.64 8.63
CA ASP A 39 -6.53 -15.85 8.55
C ASP A 39 -5.59 -15.83 7.31
N PRO A 40 -4.30 -16.19 7.45
CA PRO A 40 -3.36 -16.22 6.32
C PRO A 40 -3.79 -17.11 5.15
N GLU A 41 -4.43 -18.26 5.39
CA GLU A 41 -4.96 -19.12 4.32
C GLU A 41 -6.13 -18.43 3.60
N ALA A 42 -7.00 -17.75 4.34
CA ALA A 42 -8.10 -16.98 3.75
C ALA A 42 -7.60 -15.81 2.89
N VAL A 43 -6.52 -15.13 3.29
CA VAL A 43 -5.85 -14.10 2.47
C VAL A 43 -5.23 -14.74 1.23
N ALA A 44 -4.56 -15.87 1.37
CA ALA A 44 -3.97 -16.59 0.25
C ALA A 44 -5.02 -16.96 -0.81
N ASP A 45 -6.12 -17.59 -0.38
CA ASP A 45 -7.24 -17.97 -1.24
C ASP A 45 -7.88 -16.76 -1.92
N ARG A 46 -8.09 -15.66 -1.20
CA ARG A 46 -8.74 -14.46 -1.74
C ARG A 46 -7.92 -13.81 -2.86
N TYR A 47 -6.59 -13.82 -2.73
CA TYR A 47 -5.69 -13.12 -3.65
C TYR A 47 -4.94 -14.07 -4.60
N ASP A 48 -5.29 -15.36 -4.63
CA ASP A 48 -4.62 -16.39 -5.44
C ASP A 48 -3.10 -16.40 -5.17
N LEU A 49 -2.72 -16.46 -3.89
CA LEU A 49 -1.33 -16.51 -3.43
C LEU A 49 -1.00 -17.89 -2.88
N ASP A 50 0.28 -18.26 -2.89
CA ASP A 50 0.75 -19.35 -2.05
C ASP A 50 0.74 -18.87 -0.59
N VAL A 51 0.22 -19.69 0.34
CA VAL A 51 0.19 -19.33 1.76
C VAL A 51 1.60 -19.10 2.32
N THR A 52 2.62 -19.76 1.76
CA THR A 52 4.03 -19.54 2.10
C THR A 52 4.46 -18.10 1.75
N ASP A 53 3.98 -17.55 0.64
CA ASP A 53 4.28 -16.17 0.24
C ASP A 53 3.63 -15.15 1.19
N VAL A 54 2.45 -15.47 1.73
CA VAL A 54 1.80 -14.67 2.78
C VAL A 54 2.68 -14.64 4.03
N TYR A 55 3.14 -15.81 4.51
CA TYR A 55 4.04 -15.85 5.67
C TYR A 55 5.40 -15.19 5.42
N HIS A 56 5.97 -15.32 4.21
CA HIS A 56 7.19 -14.60 3.86
C HIS A 56 7.00 -13.08 3.82
N ALA A 57 5.85 -12.59 3.37
CA ALA A 57 5.53 -11.17 3.46
C ALA A 57 5.44 -10.70 4.91
N LEU A 58 4.78 -11.46 5.79
CA LEU A 58 4.71 -11.13 7.22
C LEU A 58 6.09 -11.11 7.87
N ALA A 59 6.93 -12.13 7.61
CA ALA A 59 8.31 -12.16 8.09
C ALA A 59 9.11 -10.95 7.58
N TYR A 60 9.01 -10.64 6.28
CA TYR A 60 9.66 -9.47 5.70
C TYR A 60 9.24 -8.17 6.40
N TYR A 61 7.95 -7.98 6.66
CA TYR A 61 7.45 -6.78 7.36
C TYR A 61 8.14 -6.59 8.72
N HIS A 62 8.23 -7.65 9.51
CA HIS A 62 8.82 -7.61 10.84
C HIS A 62 10.34 -7.46 10.84
N ASP A 63 11.02 -8.03 9.83
CA ASP A 63 12.48 -7.93 9.68
C ASP A 63 12.94 -6.58 9.11
N HIS A 64 12.03 -5.82 8.47
CA HIS A 64 12.35 -4.55 7.78
C HIS A 64 11.57 -3.34 8.34
N PRO A 65 11.56 -3.07 9.66
CA PRO A 65 10.71 -2.04 10.25
C PRO A 65 11.09 -0.61 9.84
N ARG A 66 12.31 -0.38 9.32
CA ARG A 66 12.71 0.93 8.80
C ARG A 66 12.05 1.18 7.44
N GLU A 67 12.24 0.26 6.51
CA GLU A 67 11.64 0.32 5.17
C GLU A 67 10.10 0.41 5.25
N MET A 68 9.47 -0.36 6.13
CA MET A 68 8.01 -0.31 6.29
C MET A 68 7.50 1.02 6.85
N ARG A 69 8.29 1.73 7.66
CA ARG A 69 7.94 3.09 8.10
C ARG A 69 8.03 4.10 6.96
N ASP A 70 9.05 3.99 6.12
CA ASP A 70 9.23 4.88 4.97
C ASP A 70 8.08 4.67 3.97
N VAL A 71 7.72 3.41 3.71
CA VAL A 71 6.54 3.03 2.90
C VAL A 71 5.24 3.66 3.42
N GLU A 72 4.98 3.60 4.74
CA GLU A 72 3.77 4.20 5.28
C GLU A 72 3.77 5.72 5.14
N GLN A 73 4.92 6.37 5.37
CA GLN A 73 5.05 7.82 5.22
C GLN A 73 4.80 8.28 3.78
N GLU A 74 5.40 7.58 2.80
CA GLU A 74 5.20 7.88 1.38
C GLU A 74 3.73 7.75 0.96
N ARG A 75 3.02 6.75 1.50
CA ARG A 75 1.58 6.59 1.27
C ARG A 75 0.77 7.71 1.88
N GLU A 76 1.04 8.09 3.12
CA GLU A 76 0.35 9.19 3.76
C GLU A 76 0.52 10.49 2.98
N ASP A 77 1.72 10.75 2.49
CA ASP A 77 2.04 11.97 1.75
C ASP A 77 1.35 11.98 0.38
N ALA A 78 1.36 10.84 -0.34
CA ALA A 78 0.58 10.67 -1.56
C ALA A 78 -0.93 10.88 -1.32
N MET A 79 -1.46 10.43 -0.18
CA MET A 79 -2.87 10.62 0.19
C MET A 79 -3.18 12.10 0.49
N LYS A 80 -2.29 12.80 1.20
CA LYS A 80 -2.40 14.24 1.51
C LYS A 80 -2.38 15.09 0.23
N ASP A 81 -1.49 14.77 -0.70
CA ASP A 81 -1.38 15.50 -1.98
C ASP A 81 -2.64 15.37 -2.84
N LEU A 82 -3.23 14.18 -2.89
CA LEU A 82 -4.54 13.97 -3.56
C LEU A 82 -5.66 14.79 -2.88
N GLY A 83 -5.67 14.84 -1.55
CA GLY A 83 -6.62 15.66 -0.78
C GLY A 83 -6.50 17.15 -1.09
N ASN A 84 -5.27 17.66 -1.11
CA ASN A 84 -4.96 19.07 -1.37
C ASN A 84 -5.29 19.48 -2.81
N SER A 85 -5.03 18.60 -3.80
CA SER A 85 -5.31 18.86 -5.21
C SER A 85 -6.81 18.87 -5.54
N SER A 86 -7.63 18.11 -4.80
CA SER A 86 -9.09 18.09 -4.99
C SER A 86 -9.80 19.37 -4.49
N ILE A 87 -9.25 20.03 -3.46
CA ILE A 87 -9.83 21.26 -2.88
C ILE A 87 -9.67 22.44 -3.84
N VAL A 88 -8.54 22.53 -4.56
CA VAL A 88 -8.25 23.66 -5.46
C VAL A 88 -9.21 23.71 -6.67
N ARG A 89 -9.76 22.57 -7.11
CA ARG A 89 -10.69 22.51 -8.25
C ARG A 89 -12.11 22.98 -7.94
N LYS A 90 -12.53 22.97 -6.66
CA LYS A 90 -13.90 23.37 -6.30
C LYS A 90 -14.06 24.89 -6.07
N ALA A 91 -12.97 25.61 -5.85
CA ALA A 91 -13.01 27.05 -5.55
C ALA A 91 -13.12 27.96 -6.80
N SER A 92 -12.90 27.44 -8.02
CA SER A 92 -12.91 28.27 -9.26
C SER A 92 -14.27 28.41 -9.97
N ILE A 93 -15.35 27.77 -9.51
CA ILE A 93 -16.63 27.75 -10.27
C ILE A 93 -17.70 28.72 -9.71
N ARG A 94 -17.43 29.51 -8.67
CA ARG A 94 -18.45 30.43 -8.11
C ARG A 94 -17.98 31.88 -7.99
N THR A 95 -17.98 32.58 -9.11
CA THR A 95 -18.28 34.03 -9.11
C THR A 95 -19.09 34.35 -10.36
N PRO A 96 -20.43 34.54 -10.26
CA PRO A 96 -21.17 35.11 -11.37
C PRO A 96 -20.75 36.58 -11.52
N PRO A 97 -20.43 37.06 -12.73
CA PRO A 97 -20.20 38.48 -12.95
C PRO A 97 -21.54 39.22 -12.79
N GLU A 98 -21.55 40.23 -11.92
CA GLU A 98 -22.61 41.24 -11.93
C GLU A 98 -22.56 41.96 -13.28
N MET A 99 -23.63 41.82 -14.06
CA MET A 99 -23.88 42.71 -15.19
C MET A 99 -24.84 43.79 -14.72
N SER A 100 -24.27 44.97 -14.50
CA SER A 100 -24.97 46.23 -14.35
C SER A 100 -25.41 46.71 -15.73
N ASP A 101 -26.69 47.05 -15.88
CA ASP A 101 -27.18 48.16 -16.72
C ASP A 101 -28.51 48.67 -16.15
#